data_AF-A0A849QVC1-F1
#
_entry.id   AF-A0A849QVC1-F1
#
_cell.length_a   1.000
_cell.length_b   1.000
_cell.length_c   1.000
_cell.angle_alpha   90.00
_cell.angle_beta   90.00
_cell.angle_gamma   90.00
#
_symmetry.space_group_name_H-M   'P 1'
#
loop_
_entity.id
_entity.type
_entity.pdbx_description
1 polymer ?
#
loop_
_entity_poly.entity_id
_entity_poly.type
_entity_poly.pdbx_seq_one_letter_code
_entity_poly.pdbx_strand_id
1 'polypeptide(L)'
;GERVLDALLLLIATPFALWVLSGSLISWEMDLAIIVAELFVLLMVFATIGGLLNPSFIDWLSSLITRCLHKVGRFDRTEHLIEFIDKELLNFHNSLWALMKTGKQGLFFGCICTVIYWIVEFMVLPLILLGLNQPPSIMVAMAVQVFLTFIMVVPVTPGASGIAELGGAALFGILVPVSILGVVVAAWRLITYYLNLVIGGVVSVKILKDVDILSGWNSK
;
A
#
# COMPACT_ATOMS: atom_id res chain seq x y z
N GLY A 1 8.28 1.50 11.52
CA GLY A 1 7.96 2.94 11.38
C GLY A 1 7.50 3.22 9.97
N GLU A 2 8.44 3.30 9.04
CA GLU A 2 8.23 3.61 7.60
C GLU A 2 7.08 2.82 6.95
N ARG A 3 7.14 1.48 6.98
CA ARG A 3 6.08 0.63 6.36
C ARG A 3 4.67 0.86 6.90
N VAL A 4 4.54 1.28 8.17
CA VAL A 4 3.23 1.55 8.78
C VAL A 4 2.70 2.90 8.30
N LEU A 5 3.58 3.89 8.16
CA LEU A 5 3.25 5.19 7.63
C LEU A 5 2.85 5.10 6.14
N ASP A 6 3.57 4.29 5.36
CA ASP A 6 3.23 3.99 3.96
C ASP A 6 1.84 3.38 3.84
N ALA A 7 1.56 2.36 4.66
CA ALA A 7 0.26 1.69 4.67
C ALA A 7 -0.87 2.64 5.07
N LEU A 8 -0.67 3.49 6.08
CA LEU A 8 -1.67 4.48 6.50
C LEU A 8 -1.93 5.52 5.41
N LEU A 9 -0.90 6.04 4.77
CA LEU A 9 -1.03 7.02 3.69
C LEU A 9 -1.74 6.41 2.47
N LEU A 10 -1.38 5.20 2.07
CA LEU A 10 -2.08 4.48 1.00
C LEU A 10 -3.54 4.21 1.34
N LEU A 11 -3.81 3.77 2.57
CA LEU A 11 -5.18 3.49 3.03
C LEU A 11 -6.06 4.75 3.01
N ILE A 12 -5.50 5.92 3.37
CA ILE A 12 -6.20 7.21 3.33
C ILE A 12 -6.33 7.76 1.91
N ALA A 13 -5.33 7.54 1.05
CA ALA A 13 -5.33 8.03 -0.33
C ALA A 13 -6.27 7.21 -1.25
N THR A 14 -6.52 5.95 -0.92
CA THR A 14 -7.30 5.03 -1.77
C THR A 14 -8.77 5.46 -1.94
N PRO A 15 -9.53 5.86 -0.90
CA PRO A 15 -10.89 6.40 -1.09
C PRO A 15 -10.92 7.60 -2.04
N PHE A 16 -9.96 8.52 -1.89
CA PHE A 16 -9.85 9.66 -2.79
C PHE A 16 -9.58 9.23 -4.24
N ALA A 17 -8.70 8.24 -4.44
CA ALA A 17 -8.44 7.68 -5.76
C ALA A 17 -9.69 7.02 -6.36
N LEU A 18 -10.43 6.23 -5.58
CA LEU A 18 -11.66 5.58 -6.03
C LEU A 18 -12.75 6.61 -6.40
N TRP A 19 -12.88 7.68 -5.61
CA TRP A 19 -13.79 8.78 -5.91
C TRP A 19 -13.44 9.52 -7.22
N VAL A 20 -12.14 9.72 -7.51
CA VAL A 20 -11.69 10.29 -8.79
C VAL A 20 -12.02 9.35 -9.96
N LEU A 21 -11.84 8.04 -9.77
CA LEU A 21 -12.09 7.02 -10.80
C LEU A 21 -13.58 6.87 -11.12
N SER A 22 -14.44 6.85 -10.10
CA SER A 22 -15.90 6.77 -10.27
C SER A 22 -16.46 7.99 -11.01
N GLY A 23 -15.92 9.18 -10.79
CA GLY A 23 -16.35 10.39 -11.49
C GLY A 23 -15.92 10.50 -12.96
N SER A 24 -14.95 9.71 -13.41
CA SER A 24 -14.23 9.98 -14.67
C SER A 24 -14.31 8.90 -15.75
N LEU A 25 -14.45 7.62 -15.41
CA LEU A 25 -14.01 6.55 -16.33
C LEU A 25 -14.94 5.34 -16.53
N ILE A 26 -16.05 5.20 -15.79
CA ILE A 26 -16.59 3.86 -15.54
C ILE A 26 -18.09 3.75 -15.85
N SER A 27 -18.46 2.66 -16.53
CA SER A 27 -19.84 2.32 -16.87
C SER A 27 -20.64 1.94 -15.62
N TRP A 28 -21.96 2.08 -15.67
CA TRP A 28 -22.89 1.81 -14.56
C TRP A 28 -22.76 0.40 -13.92
N GLU A 29 -22.19 -0.58 -14.64
CA GLU A 29 -21.97 -1.96 -14.16
C GLU A 29 -20.77 -2.08 -13.21
N MET A 30 -19.75 -1.25 -13.42
CA MET A 30 -18.52 -1.25 -12.63
C MET A 30 -18.59 -0.26 -11.44
N ASP A 31 -19.53 0.68 -11.46
CA ASP A 31 -19.78 1.62 -10.36
C ASP A 31 -20.13 0.90 -9.05
N LEU A 32 -20.94 -0.16 -9.10
CA LEU A 32 -21.31 -0.91 -7.89
C LEU A 32 -20.10 -1.59 -7.24
N ALA A 33 -19.20 -2.17 -8.03
CA ALA A 33 -17.99 -2.81 -7.51
C ALA A 33 -17.06 -1.77 -6.85
N ILE A 34 -16.99 -0.57 -7.42
CA ILE A 34 -16.17 0.53 -6.89
C ILE A 34 -16.79 1.10 -5.61
N ILE A 35 -18.10 1.31 -5.58
CA ILE A 35 -18.80 1.78 -4.38
C ILE A 35 -18.62 0.77 -3.24
N VAL A 36 -18.72 -0.53 -3.52
CA VAL A 36 -18.48 -1.59 -2.51
C VAL A 36 -17.02 -1.57 -2.06
N ALA A 37 -16.07 -1.45 -2.98
CA ALA A 37 -14.65 -1.35 -2.64
C ALA A 37 -14.33 -0.09 -1.82
N GLU A 38 -14.91 1.05 -2.17
CA GLU A 38 -14.78 2.32 -1.47
C GLU A 38 -15.34 2.21 -0.05
N LEU A 39 -16.54 1.65 0.11
CA LEU A 39 -17.14 1.41 1.43
C LEU A 39 -16.27 0.48 2.29
N PHE A 40 -15.72 -0.58 1.69
CA PHE A 40 -14.83 -1.51 2.38
C PHE A 40 -13.54 -0.82 2.85
N VAL A 41 -12.91 -0.02 2.00
CA VAL A 41 -11.69 0.73 2.35
C VAL A 41 -11.98 1.78 3.41
N LEU A 42 -13.08 2.52 3.30
CA LEU A 42 -13.51 3.49 4.32
C LEU A 42 -13.76 2.82 5.67
N LEU A 43 -14.33 1.61 5.68
CA LEU A 43 -14.50 0.83 6.91
C LEU A 43 -13.15 0.45 7.52
N MET A 44 -12.16 0.06 6.71
CA MET A 44 -10.79 -0.20 7.19
C MET A 44 -10.12 1.07 7.74
N VAL A 45 -10.26 2.22 7.07
CA VAL A 45 -9.79 3.51 7.58
C VAL A 45 -10.45 3.83 8.92
N PHE A 46 -11.77 3.68 9.02
CA PHE A 46 -12.49 3.95 10.26
C PHE A 46 -12.05 3.01 11.39
N ALA A 47 -11.84 1.73 11.10
CA ALA A 47 -11.36 0.75 12.09
C ALA A 47 -9.94 1.08 12.58
N THR A 48 -9.03 1.46 11.68
CA THR A 48 -7.66 1.85 12.06
C THR A 48 -7.63 3.14 12.87
N ILE A 49 -8.40 4.16 12.50
CA ILE A 49 -8.53 5.41 13.27
C ILE A 49 -9.21 5.16 14.62
N GLY A 50 -10.29 4.37 14.64
CA GLY A 50 -11.00 4.00 15.87
C GLY A 50 -10.09 3.29 16.87
N GLY A 51 -9.29 2.32 16.41
CA GLY A 51 -8.31 1.61 17.24
C GLY A 51 -7.11 2.48 17.67
N LEU A 52 -6.80 3.53 16.90
CA LEU A 52 -5.77 4.51 17.27
C LEU A 52 -6.22 5.46 18.37
N LEU A 53 -7.48 5.93 18.29
CA LEU A 53 -8.03 6.93 19.21
C LEU A 53 -8.43 6.32 20.55
N ASN A 54 -8.95 5.08 20.57
CA ASN A 54 -9.45 4.45 21.78
C ASN A 54 -9.03 2.97 21.85
N PRO A 55 -8.25 2.55 22.86
CA PRO A 55 -7.94 1.13 23.07
C PRO A 55 -9.21 0.28 23.31
N SER A 56 -10.28 0.87 23.84
CA SER A 56 -11.58 0.20 24.00
C SER A 56 -12.28 -0.13 22.67
N PHE A 57 -11.91 0.53 21.56
CA PHE A 57 -12.40 0.16 20.23
C PHE A 57 -11.81 -1.17 19.77
N ILE A 58 -10.58 -1.48 20.18
CA ILE A 58 -9.92 -2.76 19.90
C ILE A 58 -10.68 -3.89 20.60
N ASP A 59 -11.01 -3.70 21.88
CA ASP A 59 -11.81 -4.67 22.66
C ASP A 59 -13.22 -4.84 22.07
N TRP A 60 -13.82 -3.76 21.57
CA TRP A 60 -15.09 -3.84 20.87
C TRP A 60 -14.98 -4.63 19.55
N LEU A 61 -13.94 -4.35 18.75
CA LEU A 61 -13.70 -4.99 17.47
C LEU A 61 -13.45 -6.50 17.63
N SER A 62 -12.65 -6.88 18.64
CA SER A 62 -12.39 -8.29 18.96
C SER A 62 -13.68 -9.01 19.38
N SER A 63 -14.53 -8.36 20.19
CA SER A 63 -15.83 -8.91 20.57
C SER A 63 -16.79 -9.08 19.38
N LEU A 64 -16.75 -8.17 18.41
CA LEU A 64 -17.56 -8.23 17.18
C LEU A 64 -17.10 -9.39 16.28
N ILE A 65 -15.78 -9.50 16.06
CA ILE A 65 -15.16 -10.58 15.28
C ILE A 65 -15.50 -11.94 15.92
N THR A 66 -15.37 -12.05 17.24
CA THR A 66 -15.69 -13.25 18.01
C THR A 66 -17.16 -13.65 17.84
N ARG A 67 -18.10 -12.70 17.92
CA ARG A 67 -19.54 -12.96 17.71
C ARG A 67 -19.83 -13.41 16.28
N CYS A 68 -19.23 -12.76 15.28
CA CYS A 68 -19.39 -13.14 13.87
C CYS A 68 -18.86 -14.55 13.61
N LEU A 69 -17.68 -14.87 14.15
CA LEU A 69 -17.07 -16.19 14.00
C LEU A 69 -17.84 -17.30 14.74
N HIS A 70 -18.34 -17.02 15.94
CA HIS A 70 -19.19 -17.94 16.69
C HIS A 70 -20.49 -18.26 15.94
N LYS A 71 -21.02 -17.30 15.17
CA LYS A 71 -22.20 -17.51 14.30
C LYS A 71 -21.89 -18.40 13.07
N VAL A 72 -20.61 -18.51 12.68
CA VAL A 72 -20.14 -19.29 11.52
C VAL A 72 -19.70 -20.72 11.91
N GLY A 73 -19.68 -21.08 13.20
CA GLY A 73 -19.65 -22.48 13.66
C GLY A 73 -18.31 -23.20 13.61
N ARG A 74 -17.18 -22.49 13.42
CA ARG A 74 -15.83 -23.07 13.53
C ARG A 74 -15.26 -22.77 14.91
N PHE A 75 -15.34 -23.74 15.84
CA PHE A 75 -15.00 -23.52 17.26
C PHE A 75 -13.50 -23.69 17.58
N ASP A 76 -12.87 -24.81 17.22
CA ASP A 76 -11.53 -25.16 17.79
C ASP A 76 -10.34 -24.39 17.20
N ARG A 77 -10.44 -23.87 15.98
CA ARG A 77 -9.33 -23.12 15.35
C ARG A 77 -9.35 -21.64 15.68
N THR A 78 -10.41 -21.17 16.32
CA THR A 78 -10.78 -19.75 16.31
C THR A 78 -10.32 -19.02 17.56
N GLU A 79 -10.24 -19.69 18.72
CA GLU A 79 -9.71 -19.08 19.94
C GLU A 79 -8.23 -18.67 19.79
N HIS A 80 -7.39 -19.54 19.23
CA HIS A 80 -5.99 -19.17 18.95
C HIS A 80 -5.84 -18.03 17.94
N LEU A 81 -6.74 -17.94 16.94
CA LEU A 81 -6.77 -16.83 16.00
C LEU A 81 -7.21 -15.52 16.68
N ILE A 82 -8.19 -15.57 17.58
CA ILE A 82 -8.67 -14.41 18.33
C ILE A 82 -7.58 -13.91 19.28
N GLU A 83 -6.93 -14.78 20.04
CA GLU A 83 -5.83 -14.40 20.93
C GLU A 83 -4.63 -13.82 20.16
N PHE A 84 -4.34 -14.36 18.97
CA PHE A 84 -3.31 -13.83 18.10
C PHE A 84 -3.67 -12.44 17.57
N ILE A 85 -4.92 -12.25 17.11
CA ILE A 85 -5.42 -10.95 16.63
C ILE A 85 -5.40 -9.92 17.76
N ASP A 86 -5.84 -10.25 18.97
CA ASP A 86 -5.85 -9.33 20.12
C ASP A 86 -4.44 -8.92 20.52
N LYS A 87 -3.50 -9.88 20.58
CA LYS A 87 -2.08 -9.57 20.84
C LYS A 87 -1.49 -8.68 19.77
N GLU A 88 -1.78 -8.96 18.50
CA GLU A 88 -1.27 -8.17 17.37
C GLU A 88 -1.86 -6.75 17.38
N LEU A 89 -3.16 -6.61 17.64
CA LEU A 89 -3.84 -5.30 17.75
C LEU A 89 -3.30 -4.47 18.91
N LEU A 90 -3.09 -5.08 20.08
CA LEU A 90 -2.53 -4.39 21.25
C LEU A 90 -1.07 -3.98 21.00
N ASN A 91 -0.27 -4.87 20.40
CA ASN A 91 1.11 -4.56 20.02
C ASN A 91 1.18 -3.44 18.99
N PHE A 92 0.29 -3.44 18.00
CA PHE A 92 0.16 -2.38 17.00
C PHE A 92 -0.20 -1.05 17.66
N HIS A 93 -1.21 -1.03 18.54
CA HIS A 93 -1.62 0.15 19.30
C HIS A 93 -0.46 0.71 20.13
N ASN A 94 0.21 -0.13 20.91
CA ASN A 94 1.33 0.28 21.76
C ASN A 94 2.51 0.81 20.95
N SER A 95 2.83 0.16 19.82
CA SER A 95 3.90 0.58 18.91
C SER A 95 3.58 1.93 18.26
N LEU A 96 2.35 2.14 17.81
CA LEU A 96 1.91 3.43 17.26
C LEU A 96 1.85 4.53 18.31
N TRP A 97 1.37 4.22 19.51
CA TRP A 97 1.32 5.18 20.61
C TRP A 97 2.73 5.62 21.05
N ALA A 98 3.66 4.68 21.14
CA ALA A 98 5.07 4.96 21.41
C ALA A 98 5.71 5.82 20.32
N LEU A 99 5.39 5.57 19.04
CA LEU A 99 5.84 6.36 17.89
C LEU A 99 5.32 7.81 17.97
N MET A 100 4.04 8.00 18.33
CA MET A 100 3.44 9.32 18.49
C MET A 100 3.96 10.11 19.70
N LYS A 101 4.28 9.43 20.82
CA LYS A 101 4.76 10.10 22.04
C LYS A 101 6.23 10.48 21.99
N THR A 102 7.10 9.61 21.48
CA THR A 102 8.56 9.71 21.73
C THR A 102 9.30 10.51 20.66
N GLY A 103 8.73 10.66 19.46
CA GLY A 103 9.45 11.18 18.29
C GLY A 103 8.66 12.15 17.42
N LYS A 104 7.87 13.07 18.00
CA LYS A 104 6.98 13.99 17.24
C LYS A 104 7.66 14.72 16.07
N GLN A 105 8.91 15.18 16.26
CA GLN A 105 9.67 15.85 15.19
C GLN A 105 10.10 14.87 14.10
N GLY A 106 10.68 13.72 14.48
CA GLY A 106 11.08 12.68 13.52
C GLY A 106 9.89 12.10 12.75
N LEU A 107 8.74 11.93 13.42
CA LEU A 107 7.48 11.50 12.80
C LEU A 107 6.98 12.54 11.80
N PHE A 108 7.02 13.84 12.14
CA PHE A 108 6.59 14.90 11.23
C PHE A 108 7.44 14.94 9.95
N PHE A 109 8.77 14.93 10.09
CA PHE A 109 9.66 14.87 8.93
C PHE A 109 9.49 13.57 8.13
N GLY A 110 9.34 12.43 8.82
CA GLY A 110 9.02 11.15 8.19
C GLY A 110 7.74 11.21 7.36
N CYS A 111 6.65 11.75 7.90
CA CYS A 111 5.39 11.96 7.18
C CYS A 111 5.59 12.79 5.91
N ILE A 112 6.32 13.92 5.99
CA ILE A 112 6.58 14.77 4.84
C ILE A 112 7.38 14.01 3.78
N CYS A 113 8.47 13.34 4.18
CA CYS A 113 9.30 12.56 3.28
C CYS A 113 8.48 11.46 2.58
N THR A 114 7.64 10.75 3.32
CA THR A 114 6.79 9.70 2.76
C THR A 114 5.74 10.26 1.80
N VAL A 115 5.11 11.39 2.11
CA VAL A 115 4.17 12.05 1.19
C VAL A 115 4.88 12.47 -0.11
N ILE A 116 6.06 13.09 -0.01
CA ILE A 116 6.85 13.48 -1.18
C ILE A 116 7.23 12.24 -2.01
N TYR A 117 7.68 11.18 -1.34
CA TYR A 117 8.02 9.90 -1.99
C TYR A 117 6.82 9.36 -2.78
N TRP A 118 5.63 9.28 -2.17
CA TRP A 118 4.43 8.81 -2.87
C TRP A 118 4.01 9.71 -4.03
N ILE A 119 4.12 11.03 -3.88
CA ILE A 119 3.85 11.96 -4.99
C ILE A 119 4.80 11.69 -6.16
N VAL A 120 6.09 11.50 -5.90
CA VAL A 120 7.09 11.19 -6.94
C VAL A 120 6.78 9.84 -7.59
N GLU A 121 6.47 8.81 -6.80
CA GLU A 121 6.14 7.48 -7.30
C GLU A 121 4.86 7.48 -8.17
N PHE A 122 3.84 8.24 -7.77
CA PHE A 122 2.59 8.39 -8.53
C PHE A 122 2.69 9.36 -9.72
N MET A 123 3.78 10.12 -9.84
CA MET A 123 4.05 10.93 -11.04
C MET A 123 4.67 10.11 -12.18
N VAL A 124 5.17 8.90 -11.90
CA VAL A 124 5.83 8.06 -12.90
C VAL A 124 4.90 7.73 -14.08
N LEU A 125 3.66 7.29 -13.84
CA LEU A 125 2.74 6.97 -14.95
C LEU A 125 2.35 8.20 -15.77
N PRO A 126 1.90 9.34 -15.19
CA PRO A 126 1.66 10.56 -15.95
C PRO A 126 2.85 10.95 -16.85
N LEU A 127 4.08 10.87 -16.34
CA LEU A 127 5.28 11.22 -17.09
C LEU A 127 5.57 10.25 -18.25
N ILE A 128 5.38 8.95 -18.05
CA ILE A 128 5.49 7.95 -19.13
C ILE A 128 4.47 8.26 -20.23
N LEU A 129 3.22 8.54 -19.84
CA LEU A 129 2.15 8.82 -20.79
C LEU A 129 2.40 10.10 -21.59
N LEU A 130 2.84 11.17 -20.92
CA LEU A 130 3.28 12.39 -21.58
C LEU A 130 4.43 12.14 -22.57
N GLY A 131 5.41 11.32 -22.19
CA GLY A 131 6.53 10.94 -23.06
C GLY A 131 6.11 10.13 -24.30
N LEU A 132 5.00 9.40 -24.22
CA LEU A 132 4.40 8.65 -25.32
C LEU A 132 3.35 9.46 -26.10
N ASN A 133 3.30 10.77 -25.88
CA ASN A 133 2.35 11.70 -26.51
C ASN A 133 0.87 11.29 -26.29
N GLN A 134 0.59 10.72 -25.12
CA GLN A 134 -0.76 10.48 -24.61
C GLN A 134 -0.92 11.38 -23.38
N PRO A 135 -1.60 12.53 -23.44
CA PRO A 135 -1.79 13.38 -22.28
C PRO A 135 -3.02 12.94 -21.48
N PRO A 136 -2.91 12.04 -20.47
CA PRO A 136 -4.02 11.73 -19.60
C PRO A 136 -4.33 12.91 -18.68
N SER A 137 -5.50 12.89 -18.05
CA SER A 137 -5.68 13.64 -16.81
C SER A 137 -4.68 13.12 -15.77
N ILE A 138 -3.76 14.00 -15.33
CA ILE A 138 -2.74 13.67 -14.33
C ILE A 138 -3.41 13.08 -13.07
N MET A 139 -4.51 13.68 -12.63
CA MET A 139 -5.25 13.24 -11.45
C MET A 139 -5.77 11.81 -11.61
N VAL A 140 -6.28 11.47 -12.79
CA VAL A 140 -6.82 10.14 -13.08
C VAL A 140 -5.70 9.11 -13.18
N ALA A 141 -4.58 9.45 -13.83
CA ALA A 141 -3.41 8.57 -13.90
C ALA A 141 -2.81 8.30 -12.51
N MET A 142 -2.73 9.32 -11.66
CA MET A 142 -2.33 9.16 -10.26
C MET A 142 -3.32 8.25 -9.51
N ALA A 143 -4.63 8.47 -9.63
CA ALA A 143 -5.66 7.67 -8.96
C ALA A 143 -5.59 6.18 -9.35
N VAL A 144 -5.38 5.89 -10.64
CA VAL A 144 -5.13 4.53 -11.14
C VAL A 144 -3.91 3.91 -10.45
N GLN A 145 -2.79 4.64 -10.32
CA GLN A 145 -1.61 4.12 -9.63
C GLN A 145 -1.84 3.89 -8.13
N VAL A 146 -2.55 4.80 -7.43
CA VAL A 146 -2.89 4.61 -6.01
C VAL A 146 -3.69 3.32 -5.83
N PHE A 147 -4.73 3.13 -6.65
CA PHE A 147 -5.58 1.96 -6.55
C PHE A 147 -4.82 0.65 -6.88
N LEU A 148 -3.99 0.67 -7.93
CA LEU A 148 -3.13 -0.47 -8.27
C LEU A 148 -2.16 -0.81 -7.13
N THR A 149 -1.59 0.20 -6.49
CA THR A 149 -0.67 0.03 -5.37
C THR A 149 -1.38 -0.56 -4.16
N PHE A 150 -2.60 -0.10 -3.86
CA PHE A 150 -3.43 -0.68 -2.80
C PHE A 150 -3.69 -2.16 -3.02
N ILE A 151 -4.02 -2.57 -4.25
CA ILE A 151 -4.20 -4.00 -4.59
C ILE A 151 -2.91 -4.80 -4.36
N MET A 152 -1.75 -4.22 -4.70
CA MET A 152 -0.44 -4.86 -4.50
C MET A 152 -0.01 -5.01 -3.05
N VAL A 153 -0.54 -4.20 -2.13
CA VAL A 153 -0.22 -4.31 -0.70
C VAL A 153 -0.65 -5.68 -0.15
N VAL A 154 -1.69 -6.30 -0.73
CA VAL A 154 -2.12 -7.63 -0.31
C VAL A 154 -1.10 -8.67 -0.80
N PRO A 155 -0.40 -9.39 0.11
CA PRO A 155 0.69 -10.30 -0.24
C PRO A 155 0.16 -11.64 -0.77
N VAL A 156 -0.66 -11.62 -1.83
CA VAL A 156 -1.28 -12.83 -2.40
C VAL A 156 -0.28 -13.63 -3.25
N THR A 157 0.79 -13.00 -3.76
CA THR A 157 1.80 -13.67 -4.59
C THR A 157 3.22 -13.31 -4.16
N PRO A 158 4.13 -14.29 -4.01
CA PRO A 158 5.54 -13.99 -3.76
C PRO A 158 6.11 -13.19 -4.95
N GLY A 159 6.60 -11.98 -4.67
CA GLY A 159 7.18 -11.08 -5.66
C GLY A 159 6.20 -10.12 -6.37
N ALA A 160 4.89 -10.21 -6.10
CA ALA A 160 3.84 -9.31 -6.64
C ALA A 160 3.80 -9.14 -8.18
N SER A 161 4.61 -9.89 -8.95
CA SER A 161 4.80 -9.62 -10.39
C SER A 161 3.54 -9.87 -11.21
N GLY A 162 2.83 -10.97 -10.93
CA GLY A 162 1.62 -11.34 -11.67
C GLY A 162 0.46 -10.35 -11.48
N ILE A 163 0.21 -9.92 -10.23
CA ILE A 163 -0.83 -8.93 -9.92
C ILE A 163 -0.52 -7.59 -10.57
N ALA A 164 0.75 -7.22 -10.64
CA ALA A 164 1.10 -5.89 -11.11
C ALA A 164 1.34 -5.80 -12.62
N GLU A 165 1.58 -6.92 -13.31
CA GLU A 165 1.47 -6.96 -14.77
C GLU A 165 0.00 -7.04 -15.23
N LEU A 166 -0.78 -7.96 -14.66
CA LEU A 166 -2.19 -8.10 -15.03
C LEU A 166 -3.04 -6.90 -14.55
N GLY A 167 -2.84 -6.46 -13.31
CA GLY A 167 -3.50 -5.28 -12.76
C GLY A 167 -3.03 -3.99 -13.41
N GLY A 168 -1.73 -3.89 -13.76
CA GLY A 168 -1.20 -2.79 -14.56
C GLY A 168 -1.84 -2.74 -15.95
N ALA A 169 -1.91 -3.87 -16.66
CA ALA A 169 -2.55 -3.94 -17.96
C ALA A 169 -4.05 -3.60 -17.88
N ALA A 170 -4.77 -4.14 -16.88
CA ALA A 170 -6.19 -3.89 -16.70
C ALA A 170 -6.49 -2.40 -16.41
N LEU A 171 -5.75 -1.79 -15.48
CA LEU A 171 -6.03 -0.42 -15.06
C LEU A 171 -5.43 0.64 -15.99
N PHE A 172 -4.23 0.42 -16.54
CA PHE A 172 -3.63 1.36 -17.50
C PHE A 172 -4.33 1.29 -18.86
N GLY A 173 -4.94 0.16 -19.22
CA GLY A 173 -5.76 0.02 -20.42
C GLY A 173 -6.98 0.95 -20.45
N ILE A 174 -7.37 1.52 -19.29
CA ILE A 174 -8.40 2.55 -19.21
C ILE A 174 -7.89 3.90 -19.71
N LEU A 175 -6.57 4.14 -19.63
CA LEU A 175 -5.92 5.41 -19.96
C LEU A 175 -5.33 5.42 -21.37
N VAL A 176 -4.97 4.26 -21.92
CA VAL A 176 -4.25 4.17 -23.19
C VAL A 176 -4.82 3.10 -24.14
N PRO A 177 -4.65 3.29 -25.46
CA PRO A 177 -4.95 2.25 -26.43
C PRO A 177 -4.13 0.97 -26.21
N VAL A 178 -4.73 -0.18 -26.52
CA VAL A 178 -4.12 -1.52 -26.38
C VAL A 178 -2.78 -1.63 -27.14
N SER A 179 -2.61 -0.90 -28.25
CA SER A 179 -1.39 -0.93 -29.06
C SER A 179 -0.13 -0.47 -28.32
N ILE A 180 -0.25 0.41 -27.34
CA ILE A 180 0.88 0.95 -26.55
C ILE A 180 0.86 0.47 -25.09
N LEU A 181 -0.21 -0.21 -24.66
CA LEU A 181 -0.40 -0.66 -23.28
C LEU A 181 0.77 -1.49 -22.77
N GLY A 182 1.26 -2.44 -23.57
CA GLY A 182 2.41 -3.27 -23.18
C GLY A 182 3.68 -2.45 -22.95
N VAL A 183 3.90 -1.41 -23.76
CA VAL A 183 5.04 -0.49 -23.60
C VAL A 183 4.90 0.32 -22.33
N VAL A 184 3.69 0.82 -22.02
CA VAL A 184 3.41 1.58 -20.79
C VAL A 184 3.67 0.73 -19.55
N VAL A 185 3.13 -0.49 -19.49
CA VAL A 185 3.32 -1.41 -18.34
C VAL A 185 4.80 -1.75 -18.17
N ALA A 186 5.51 -2.06 -19.26
CA ALA A 186 6.94 -2.38 -19.21
C ALA A 186 7.80 -1.20 -18.76
N ALA A 187 7.56 0.00 -19.31
CA ALA A 187 8.27 1.22 -18.93
C ALA A 187 8.03 1.58 -17.47
N TRP A 188 6.78 1.45 -17.01
CA TRP A 188 6.42 1.68 -15.62
C TRP A 188 7.15 0.72 -14.70
N ARG A 189 7.15 -0.60 -14.99
CA ARG A 189 7.90 -1.60 -14.20
C ARG A 189 9.41 -1.38 -14.22
N LEU A 190 9.95 -0.94 -15.34
CA LEU A 190 11.36 -0.59 -15.45
C LEU A 190 11.73 0.48 -14.45
N ILE A 191 10.92 1.54 -14.37
CA ILE A 191 11.20 2.67 -13.49
C ILE A 191 10.89 2.33 -12.02
N THR A 192 9.71 1.76 -11.72
CA THR A 192 9.25 1.58 -10.33
C THR A 192 9.85 0.35 -9.66
N TYR A 193 10.21 -0.69 -10.41
CA TYR A 193 10.68 -1.94 -9.83
C TYR A 193 12.14 -2.25 -10.19
N TYR A 194 12.47 -2.33 -11.49
CA TYR A 194 13.78 -2.83 -11.90
C TYR A 194 14.92 -1.86 -11.55
N LEU A 195 14.73 -0.54 -11.71
CA LEU A 195 15.74 0.44 -11.29
C LEU A 195 15.98 0.41 -9.77
N ASN A 196 14.91 0.37 -8.97
CA ASN A 196 15.00 0.26 -7.52
C ASN A 196 15.73 -1.02 -7.09
N LEU A 197 15.47 -2.15 -7.76
CA LEU A 197 16.14 -3.41 -7.48
C LEU A 197 17.64 -3.36 -7.82
N VAL A 198 18.02 -2.78 -8.95
CA VAL A 198 19.43 -2.63 -9.35
C VAL A 198 20.18 -1.72 -8.37
N ILE A 199 19.61 -0.56 -8.04
CA ILE A 199 20.23 0.40 -7.11
C ILE A 199 20.36 -0.25 -5.72
N GLY A 200 19.30 -0.88 -5.21
CA GLY A 200 19.31 -1.58 -3.94
C GLY A 200 20.31 -2.73 -3.90
N GLY A 201 20.44 -3.49 -4.99
CA GLY A 201 21.44 -4.56 -5.14
C GLY A 201 22.87 -4.03 -5.11
N VAL A 202 23.18 -2.97 -5.87
CA VAL A 202 24.52 -2.36 -5.89
C VAL A 202 24.91 -1.83 -4.52
N VAL A 203 23.99 -1.15 -3.83
CA VAL A 203 24.22 -0.63 -2.47
C VAL A 203 24.44 -1.78 -1.49
N SER A 204 23.64 -2.84 -1.56
CA SER A 204 23.77 -4.01 -0.69
C SER A 204 25.13 -4.69 -0.84
N VAL A 205 25.62 -4.85 -2.08
CA VAL A 205 26.95 -5.44 -2.34
C VAL A 205 28.07 -4.55 -1.79
N LYS A 206 27.96 -3.23 -1.90
CA LYS A 206 28.94 -2.31 -1.30
C LYS A 206 28.99 -2.43 0.22
N ILE A 207 27.82 -2.45 0.87
CA ILE A 207 27.72 -2.59 2.33
C ILE A 207 28.35 -3.91 2.79
N LEU A 208 28.04 -5.03 2.12
CA LEU A 208 28.63 -6.33 2.46
C LEU A 208 30.16 -6.30 2.36
N LYS A 209 30.69 -5.68 1.31
CA LYS A 209 32.13 -5.53 1.12
C LYS A 209 32.76 -4.68 2.24
N ASP A 210 32.11 -3.59 2.64
CA ASP A 210 32.61 -2.71 3.70
C ASP A 210 32.57 -3.42 5.07
N VAL A 211 31.55 -4.24 5.34
CA VAL A 211 31.42 -5.04 6.56
C VAL A 211 32.48 -6.15 6.62
N ASP A 212 32.77 -6.83 5.51
CA ASP A 212 33.82 -7.85 5.43
C ASP A 212 35.23 -7.27 5.65
N ILE A 213 35.47 -6.04 5.18
CA ILE A 213 36.74 -5.32 5.42
C ILE A 213 36.91 -4.99 6.91
N LEU A 214 35.82 -4.61 7.59
CA LEU A 214 35.84 -4.30 9.03
C LEU A 214 35.98 -5.55 9.91
N SER A 215 35.35 -6.68 9.53
CA SER A 215 35.46 -7.94 10.27
C SER A 215 36.87 -8.56 10.15
N GLY A 216 37.53 -8.40 9.01
CA GLY A 216 38.93 -8.81 8.82
C GLY A 216 39.96 -8.00 9.62
N TRP A 217 39.61 -6.78 10.04
CA TRP A 217 40.45 -5.94 10.89
C TRP A 217 40.33 -6.25 12.38
N ASN A 218 39.14 -6.70 12.83
CA ASN A 218 38.88 -6.99 14.24
C ASN A 218 39.37 -8.40 14.68
N SER A 219 40.00 -9.14 13.77
CA SER A 219 40.51 -10.50 13.96
C SER A 219 42.05 -10.58 14.07
N LYS A 220 42.73 -9.44 14.23
CA LYS A 220 44.18 -9.37 14.52
C LYS A 220 44.43 -8.62 15.81
#